data_AF-A0A2E7TLR1-F1
#
_entry.id   AF-A0A2E7TLR1-F1
#
_cell.length_a   1.000
_cell.length_b   1.000
_cell.length_c   1.000
_cell.angle_alpha   90.00
_cell.angle_beta   90.00
_cell.angle_gamma   90.00
#
_symmetry.space_group_name_H-M   'P 1'
#
loop_
_entity.id
_entity.type
_entity.pdbx_description
1 polymer ?
#
loop_
_entity_poly.entity_id
_entity_poly.type
_entity_poly.pdbx_seq_one_letter_code
_entity_poly.pdbx_strand_id
1 'polypeptide(L)'
;MNNLFDYQENKKNPIGIMNLDFSTDLTPYVPVMDKIILDRVENRLGLNPNKLLDFAYQVSGMESDHNPMARNPDSTAKGQYQLTDATFITAKNRLKRIMGELPERIVNAETVLDLSPDDQRSLFLAHLTEDKGSDERMQSYLTGDNSGWDLYLHNHYKGDPTPNTLRRRKKYFP
;
A
#
# COMPACT_ATOMS: atom_id res chain seq x y z
N MET A 1 12.87 -32.73 -70.74
CA MET A 1 13.61 -31.49 -71.04
C MET A 1 12.79 -30.31 -70.56
N ASN A 2 13.40 -29.48 -69.70
CA ASN A 2 13.15 -28.06 -69.39
C ASN A 2 11.74 -27.54 -69.07
N ASN A 3 11.57 -27.17 -67.79
CA ASN A 3 11.18 -25.85 -67.26
C ASN A 3 10.27 -24.94 -68.12
N LEU A 4 9.17 -24.45 -67.54
CA LEU A 4 9.15 -23.11 -66.92
C LEU A 4 7.84 -22.84 -66.15
N PHE A 5 8.05 -22.13 -65.04
CA PHE A 5 7.10 -21.58 -64.08
C PHE A 5 5.94 -20.79 -64.71
N ASP A 6 4.77 -20.87 -64.08
CA ASP A 6 4.02 -19.65 -63.80
C ASP A 6 3.31 -19.75 -62.44
N TYR A 7 3.39 -18.67 -61.68
CA TYR A 7 3.07 -18.56 -60.26
C TYR A 7 1.95 -17.52 -60.13
N GLN A 8 0.74 -17.90 -59.69
CA GLN A 8 -0.25 -16.96 -59.15
C GLN A 8 -1.11 -17.63 -58.06
N GLU A 9 -0.77 -17.21 -56.84
CA GLU A 9 -1.50 -17.01 -55.58
C GLU A 9 -2.95 -17.49 -55.29
N ASN A 10 -3.03 -17.97 -54.04
CA ASN A 10 -4.02 -17.68 -52.99
C ASN A 10 -5.48 -18.07 -53.19
N LYS A 11 -5.93 -19.10 -52.43
CA LYS A 11 -6.95 -18.98 -51.37
C LYS A 11 -6.90 -20.19 -50.41
N LYS A 12 -6.37 -20.03 -49.19
CA LYS A 12 -6.81 -20.81 -48.01
C LYS A 12 -6.64 -19.97 -46.73
N ASN A 13 -7.77 -19.57 -46.17
CA ASN A 13 -7.98 -19.44 -44.73
C ASN A 13 -9.05 -20.48 -44.35
N PRO A 14 -9.16 -20.97 -43.09
CA PRO A 14 -8.68 -20.30 -41.88
C PRO A 14 -7.81 -21.17 -40.96
N ILE A 15 -6.84 -20.51 -40.33
CA ILE A 15 -6.09 -21.01 -39.18
C ILE A 15 -7.04 -21.05 -37.97
N GLY A 16 -6.93 -22.14 -37.20
CA GLY A 16 -7.74 -22.42 -36.03
C GLY A 16 -7.75 -21.28 -35.01
N ILE A 17 -8.93 -21.06 -34.44
CA ILE A 17 -9.14 -20.21 -33.28
C ILE A 17 -8.38 -20.85 -32.11
N MET A 18 -7.22 -20.28 -31.77
CA MET A 18 -6.63 -20.51 -30.45
C MET A 18 -7.53 -19.83 -29.44
N ASN A 19 -8.23 -20.64 -28.64
CA ASN A 19 -8.82 -20.16 -27.39
C ASN A 19 -7.66 -19.81 -26.45
N LEU A 20 -7.23 -18.55 -26.49
CA LEU A 20 -6.44 -17.94 -25.43
C LEU A 20 -7.38 -17.73 -24.25
N ASP A 21 -7.31 -18.64 -23.29
CA ASP A 21 -7.94 -18.50 -21.99
C ASP A 21 -7.24 -17.34 -21.24
N PHE A 22 -7.71 -16.12 -21.48
CA PHE A 22 -7.40 -14.94 -20.69
C PHE A 22 -8.21 -15.01 -19.38
N SER A 23 -7.94 -16.02 -18.57
CA SER A 23 -8.14 -15.95 -17.13
C SER A 23 -7.11 -14.97 -16.58
N THR A 24 -7.36 -13.66 -16.78
CA THR A 24 -6.64 -12.63 -16.04
C THR A 24 -7.07 -12.78 -14.59
N ASP A 25 -6.23 -13.44 -13.82
CA ASP A 25 -6.27 -13.41 -12.37
C ASP A 25 -6.12 -11.92 -11.99
N LEU A 26 -7.26 -11.25 -11.76
CA LEU A 26 -7.35 -9.83 -11.43
C LEU A 26 -6.84 -9.61 -10.01
N THR A 27 -5.57 -9.94 -9.79
CA THR A 27 -4.88 -9.52 -8.59
C THR A 27 -4.83 -7.99 -8.64
N PRO A 28 -5.35 -7.28 -7.63
CA PRO A 28 -5.26 -5.83 -7.61
C PRO A 28 -3.79 -5.43 -7.68
N TYR A 29 -3.48 -4.41 -8.49
CA TYR A 29 -2.11 -3.90 -8.58
C TYR A 29 -1.65 -3.45 -7.19
N VAL A 30 -0.66 -4.15 -6.63
CA VAL A 30 0.02 -3.78 -5.39
C VAL A 30 1.42 -3.29 -5.77
N PRO A 31 1.78 -2.02 -5.45
CA PRO A 31 3.14 -1.54 -5.69
C PRO A 31 4.19 -2.43 -5.05
N VAL A 32 5.34 -2.57 -5.71
CA VAL A 32 6.40 -3.51 -5.31
C VAL A 32 6.83 -3.33 -3.85
N MET A 33 6.93 -2.09 -3.36
CA MET A 33 7.31 -1.83 -1.97
C MET A 33 6.26 -2.31 -0.97
N ASP A 34 4.98 -2.11 -1.26
CA ASP A 34 3.89 -2.62 -0.43
C ASP A 34 3.93 -4.14 -0.39
N LYS A 35 4.11 -4.78 -1.55
CA LYS A 35 4.23 -6.24 -1.62
C LYS A 35 5.36 -6.76 -0.71
N ILE A 36 6.55 -6.15 -0.75
CA ILE A 36 7.68 -6.56 0.09
C ILE A 36 7.34 -6.42 1.59
N ILE A 37 6.67 -5.34 1.98
CA ILE A 37 6.24 -5.12 3.37
C ILE A 37 5.21 -6.18 3.77
N LEU A 38 4.21 -6.43 2.94
CA LEU A 38 3.15 -7.40 3.19
C LEU A 38 3.70 -8.83 3.26
N ASP A 39 4.55 -9.24 2.32
CA ASP A 39 5.22 -10.56 2.34
C ASP A 39 5.99 -10.76 3.66
N ARG A 40 6.64 -9.71 4.19
CA ARG A 40 7.34 -9.77 5.48
C ARG A 40 6.38 -9.95 6.65
N VAL A 41 5.22 -9.29 6.63
CA VAL A 41 4.17 -9.48 7.64
C VAL A 41 3.61 -10.90 7.58
N GLU A 42 3.31 -11.40 6.38
CA GLU A 42 2.82 -12.77 6.18
C GLU A 42 3.81 -13.79 6.74
N ASN A 43 5.10 -13.66 6.42
CA ASN A 43 6.14 -14.52 6.95
C ASN A 43 6.28 -14.44 8.48
N ARG A 44 6.06 -13.26 9.08
CA ARG A 44 6.18 -13.05 10.52
C ARG A 44 4.97 -13.57 11.30
N LEU A 45 3.76 -13.42 10.75
CA LEU A 45 2.51 -13.71 11.45
C LEU A 45 1.82 -15.00 11.01
N GLY A 46 2.17 -15.54 9.83
CA GLY A 46 1.47 -16.67 9.22
C GLY A 46 0.03 -16.33 8.80
N LEU A 47 -0.28 -15.05 8.54
CA LEU A 47 -1.62 -14.55 8.21
C LEU A 47 -1.58 -13.79 6.88
N ASN A 48 -2.67 -13.87 6.11
CA ASN A 48 -2.83 -13.07 4.90
C ASN A 48 -2.91 -11.57 5.25
N PRO A 49 -1.95 -10.75 4.80
CA PRO A 49 -1.82 -9.36 5.23
C PRO A 49 -2.63 -8.38 4.36
N ASN A 50 -3.37 -8.83 3.34
CA ASN A 50 -4.02 -7.95 2.36
C ASN A 50 -4.99 -6.94 2.98
N LYS A 51 -5.65 -7.30 4.10
CA LYS A 51 -6.50 -6.38 4.87
C LYS A 51 -5.76 -5.13 5.38
N LEU A 52 -4.43 -5.14 5.45
CA LEU A 52 -3.64 -3.95 5.81
C LEU A 52 -3.70 -2.86 4.72
N LEU A 53 -4.01 -3.22 3.47
CA LEU A 53 -4.27 -2.22 2.42
C LEU A 53 -5.60 -1.50 2.67
N ASP A 54 -6.64 -2.24 3.07
CA ASP A 54 -7.91 -1.64 3.50
C ASP A 54 -7.70 -0.76 4.73
N PHE A 55 -6.90 -1.22 5.69
CA PHE A 55 -6.54 -0.42 6.86
C PHE A 55 -5.84 0.89 6.45
N ALA A 56 -4.85 0.83 5.56
CA ALA A 56 -4.19 2.03 5.05
C ALA A 56 -5.19 2.98 4.36
N TYR A 57 -6.15 2.44 3.59
CA TYR A 57 -7.21 3.25 3.01
C TYR A 57 -8.05 3.95 4.10
N GLN A 58 -8.51 3.21 5.11
CA GLN A 58 -9.29 3.78 6.23
C GLN A 58 -8.51 4.86 6.99
N VAL A 59 -7.23 4.63 7.27
CA VAL A 59 -6.37 5.61 7.96
C VAL A 59 -6.16 6.86 7.11
N SER A 60 -5.88 6.72 5.81
CA SER A 60 -5.76 7.91 4.94
C SER A 60 -7.05 8.72 4.87
N GLY A 61 -8.20 8.03 4.90
CA GLY A 61 -9.52 8.65 5.03
C GLY A 61 -9.67 9.40 6.35
N MET A 62 -9.30 8.77 7.47
CA MET A 62 -9.32 9.38 8.81
C MET A 62 -8.43 10.61 8.95
N GLU A 63 -7.23 10.57 8.38
CA GLU A 63 -6.21 11.59 8.61
C GLU A 63 -6.33 12.79 7.67
N SER A 64 -6.76 12.57 6.42
CA SER A 64 -6.66 13.60 5.37
C SER A 64 -7.79 13.63 4.35
N ASP A 65 -8.83 12.81 4.54
CA ASP A 65 -9.81 12.52 3.47
C ASP A 65 -9.11 12.05 2.18
N HIS A 66 -8.06 11.24 2.34
CA HIS A 66 -7.20 10.71 1.27
C HIS A 66 -6.39 11.76 0.49
N ASN A 67 -6.18 12.96 1.03
CA ASN A 67 -5.42 14.01 0.35
C ASN A 67 -3.91 13.85 0.58
N PRO A 68 -3.10 13.47 -0.43
CA PRO A 68 -1.66 13.30 -0.30
C PRO A 68 -0.89 14.61 -0.10
N MET A 69 -1.56 15.75 -0.29
CA MET A 69 -1.01 17.10 -0.10
C MET A 69 -1.51 17.78 1.17
N ALA A 70 -2.25 17.06 2.03
CA ALA A 70 -2.79 17.61 3.27
C ALA A 70 -1.67 18.12 4.20
N ARG A 71 -1.93 19.25 4.85
CA ARG A 71 -1.04 19.88 5.83
C ARG A 71 -1.85 20.19 7.09
N ASN A 72 -1.33 19.78 8.23
CA ASN A 72 -1.90 20.17 9.51
C ASN A 72 -1.45 21.60 9.86
N PRO A 73 -2.37 22.51 10.24
CA PRO A 73 -2.00 23.88 10.60
C PRO A 73 -1.30 23.97 11.97
N ASP A 74 -1.51 22.98 12.85
CA ASP A 74 -1.11 23.03 14.26
C ASP A 74 0.08 22.11 14.57
N SER A 75 0.61 21.40 13.58
CA SER A 75 1.73 20.46 13.76
C SER A 75 2.53 20.27 12.48
N THR A 76 3.60 19.48 12.55
CA THR A 76 4.41 19.12 11.37
C THR A 76 3.82 17.97 10.55
N ALA A 77 2.64 17.48 10.92
CA ALA A 77 1.96 16.37 10.24
C ALA A 77 1.53 16.75 8.80
N LYS A 78 1.91 15.90 7.83
CA LYS A 78 1.70 16.14 6.40
C LYS A 78 1.34 14.85 5.66
N GLY A 79 0.78 15.01 4.47
CA GLY A 79 0.45 13.92 3.57
C GLY A 79 -0.80 13.15 3.99
N GLN A 80 -1.12 12.09 3.24
CA GLN A 80 -2.40 11.42 3.41
C GLN A 80 -2.54 10.67 4.74
N TYR A 81 -1.41 10.33 5.37
CA TYR A 81 -1.33 9.69 6.68
C TYR A 81 -0.86 10.65 7.79
N GLN A 82 -0.80 11.96 7.52
CA GLN A 82 -0.43 12.96 8.53
C GLN A 82 0.87 12.62 9.29
N LEU A 83 1.90 12.14 8.57
CA LEU A 83 3.18 11.82 9.18
C LEU A 83 3.87 13.12 9.61
N THR A 84 4.23 13.24 10.88
CA THR A 84 5.11 14.31 11.37
C THR A 84 6.51 14.17 10.76
N ASP A 85 7.29 15.24 10.75
CA ASP A 85 8.67 15.22 10.23
C ASP A 85 9.54 14.13 10.90
N ALA A 86 9.41 13.95 12.22
CA ALA A 86 10.11 12.90 12.95
C ALA A 86 9.61 11.49 12.57
N THR A 87 8.29 11.33 12.40
CA THR A 87 7.72 10.05 11.96
C THR A 87 8.16 9.72 10.53
N PHE A 88 8.24 10.69 9.62
CA PHE A 88 8.69 10.50 8.25
C PHE A 88 10.11 9.92 8.18
N ILE A 89 11.06 10.49 8.95
CA ILE A 89 12.42 9.96 9.05
C ILE A 89 12.43 8.54 9.62
N THR A 90 11.62 8.29 10.65
CA THR A 90 11.49 6.96 11.26
C THR A 90 10.91 5.94 10.27
N ALA A 91 9.91 6.33 9.48
CA ALA A 91 9.30 5.49 8.45
C ALA A 91 10.30 5.15 7.34
N LYS A 92 11.11 6.12 6.88
CA LYS A 92 12.21 5.87 5.92
C LYS A 92 13.18 4.84 6.47
N ASN A 93 13.61 4.98 7.73
CA ASN A 93 14.51 4.03 8.37
C ASN A 93 13.91 2.63 8.50
N ARG A 94 12.63 2.52 8.89
CA ARG A 94 11.91 1.24 8.97
C ARG A 94 11.79 0.59 7.59
N LEU A 95 11.39 1.35 6.57
CA LEU A 95 11.32 0.87 5.19
C LEU A 95 12.70 0.38 4.69
N LYS A 96 13.78 1.10 4.99
CA LYS A 96 15.15 0.68 4.66
C LYS A 96 15.51 -0.65 5.31
N ARG A 97 15.12 -0.90 6.56
CA ARG A 97 15.36 -2.20 7.22
C ARG A 97 14.58 -3.35 6.57
N ILE A 98 13.39 -3.06 6.05
CA ILE A 98 12.56 -4.05 5.35
C ILE A 98 13.17 -4.38 3.98
N MET A 99 13.56 -3.36 3.22
CA MET A 99 13.99 -3.49 1.82
C MET A 99 15.51 -3.71 1.64
N GLY A 100 16.32 -3.44 2.67
CA GLY A 100 17.78 -3.34 2.59
C GLY A 100 18.24 -1.99 2.02
N GLU A 101 17.74 -1.62 0.84
CA GLU A 101 18.01 -0.35 0.17
C GLU A 101 16.71 0.38 -0.19
N LEU A 102 16.76 1.72 -0.15
CA LEU A 102 15.63 2.56 -0.52
C LEU A 102 15.79 3.06 -1.96
N PRO A 103 14.69 3.16 -2.73
CA PRO A 103 14.71 3.86 -4.01
C PRO A 103 15.18 5.32 -3.83
N GLU A 104 15.94 5.83 -4.80
CA GLU A 104 16.51 7.19 -4.75
C GLU A 104 15.45 8.27 -4.47
N ARG A 105 14.26 8.16 -5.07
CA ARG A 105 13.14 9.09 -4.82
C ARG A 105 12.73 9.16 -3.34
N ILE A 106 12.80 8.04 -2.60
CA ILE A 106 12.52 8.03 -1.17
C ILE A 106 13.69 8.60 -0.40
N VAL A 107 14.92 8.28 -0.80
CA VAL A 107 16.15 8.80 -0.17
C VAL A 107 16.19 10.33 -0.24
N ASN A 108 15.93 10.89 -1.43
CA ASN A 108 16.04 12.31 -1.73
C ASN A 108 14.82 13.13 -1.27
N ALA A 109 13.69 12.51 -0.96
CA ALA A 109 12.53 13.23 -0.44
C ALA A 109 12.85 13.87 0.92
N GLU A 110 12.67 15.20 0.98
CA GLU A 110 12.87 16.02 2.18
C GLU A 110 11.63 15.99 3.07
N THR A 111 10.46 15.88 2.46
CA THR A 111 9.17 15.76 3.12
C THR A 111 8.32 14.67 2.47
N VAL A 112 7.36 14.14 3.24
CA VAL A 112 6.37 13.17 2.74
C VAL A 112 5.56 13.70 1.55
N LEU A 113 5.49 15.03 1.39
CA LEU A 113 4.80 15.69 0.28
C LEU A 113 5.55 15.61 -1.05
N ASP A 114 6.84 15.26 -1.04
CA ASP A 114 7.62 15.04 -2.25
C ASP A 114 7.33 13.67 -2.89
N LEU A 115 6.53 12.86 -2.20
CA LEU A 115 6.28 11.46 -2.54
C LEU A 115 4.90 11.24 -3.15
N SER A 116 4.86 10.26 -4.06
CA SER A 116 3.62 9.75 -4.62
C SER A 116 2.71 9.17 -3.52
N PRO A 117 1.38 9.11 -3.71
CA PRO A 117 0.49 8.48 -2.75
C PRO A 117 0.88 7.03 -2.39
N ASP A 118 1.36 6.26 -3.36
CA ASP A 118 1.83 4.89 -3.12
C ASP A 118 3.08 4.86 -2.25
N ASP A 119 4.06 5.72 -2.50
CA ASP A 119 5.25 5.84 -1.66
C ASP A 119 4.90 6.29 -0.22
N GLN A 120 3.92 7.20 -0.07
CA GLN A 120 3.40 7.57 1.25
C GLN A 120 2.76 6.37 1.96
N ARG A 121 2.03 5.50 1.23
CA ARG A 121 1.43 4.27 1.78
C ARG A 121 2.50 3.28 2.21
N SER A 122 3.53 3.06 1.40
CA SER A 122 4.64 2.17 1.76
C SER A 122 5.35 2.66 3.03
N LEU A 123 5.57 3.96 3.19
CA LEU A 123 6.13 4.52 4.43
C LEU A 123 5.21 4.34 5.63
N PHE A 124 3.90 4.55 5.46
CA PHE A 124 2.92 4.29 6.50
C PHE A 124 2.92 2.82 6.92
N LEU A 125 2.84 1.88 5.97
CA LEU A 125 2.85 0.44 6.24
C LEU A 125 4.16 0.01 6.90
N ALA A 126 5.31 0.48 6.42
CA ALA A 126 6.59 0.19 7.03
C ALA A 126 6.69 0.74 8.45
N HIS A 127 6.14 1.94 8.70
CA HIS A 127 6.07 2.49 10.05
C HIS A 127 5.19 1.63 10.95
N LEU A 128 3.95 1.36 10.54
CA LEU A 128 2.96 0.59 11.28
C LEU A 128 3.48 -0.80 11.66
N THR A 129 3.97 -1.55 10.68
CA THR A 129 4.35 -2.96 10.80
C THR A 129 5.66 -3.18 11.56
N GLU A 130 6.50 -2.17 11.70
CA GLU A 130 7.73 -2.24 12.49
C GLU A 130 7.60 -1.53 13.84
N ASP A 131 6.39 -1.07 14.19
CA ASP A 131 6.15 -0.45 15.48
C ASP A 131 6.03 -1.49 16.60
N LYS A 132 6.49 -1.11 17.80
CA LYS A 132 6.52 -2.05 18.93
C LYS A 132 5.11 -2.43 19.34
N GLY A 133 4.85 -3.74 19.47
CA GLY A 133 3.53 -4.26 19.84
C GLY A 133 2.48 -4.16 18.74
N SER A 134 2.87 -3.83 17.50
CA SER A 134 1.97 -3.85 16.36
C SER A 134 1.49 -5.27 16.02
N ASP A 135 2.32 -6.30 16.22
CA ASP A 135 1.99 -7.69 15.83
C ASP A 135 0.70 -8.22 16.46
N GLU A 136 0.51 -8.06 17.76
CA GLU A 136 -0.71 -8.50 18.47
C GLU A 136 -1.98 -7.82 17.93
N ARG A 137 -1.88 -6.51 17.66
CA ARG A 137 -2.99 -5.71 17.15
C ARG A 137 -3.27 -5.97 15.68
N MET A 138 -2.22 -6.16 14.89
CA MET A 138 -2.34 -6.58 13.50
C MET A 138 -2.96 -7.96 13.42
N GLN A 139 -2.55 -8.93 14.24
CA GLN A 139 -3.19 -10.25 14.31
C GLN A 139 -4.69 -10.09 14.58
N SER A 140 -5.05 -9.36 15.64
CA SER A 140 -6.46 -9.11 16.00
C SER A 140 -7.26 -8.47 14.86
N TYR A 141 -6.66 -7.54 14.12
CA TYR A 141 -7.30 -6.92 12.96
C TYR A 141 -7.44 -7.89 11.77
N LEU A 142 -6.39 -8.65 11.47
CA LEU A 142 -6.34 -9.59 10.35
C LEU A 142 -7.33 -10.76 10.55
N THR A 143 -7.44 -11.28 11.78
CA THR A 143 -8.42 -12.31 12.16
C THR A 143 -9.85 -11.80 12.24
N GLY A 144 -10.04 -10.48 12.33
CA GLY A 144 -11.36 -9.84 12.43
C GLY A 144 -11.88 -9.69 13.86
N ASP A 145 -11.03 -9.93 14.87
CA ASP A 145 -11.35 -9.69 16.28
C ASP A 145 -11.39 -8.19 16.63
N ASN A 146 -10.78 -7.33 15.80
CA ASN A 146 -10.79 -5.89 15.94
C ASN A 146 -11.11 -5.20 14.61
N SER A 147 -11.80 -4.05 14.65
CA SER A 147 -12.11 -3.27 13.44
C SER A 147 -10.92 -2.50 12.85
N GLY A 148 -9.75 -2.57 13.49
CA GLY A 148 -8.55 -1.79 13.15
C GLY A 148 -8.43 -0.51 13.98
N TRP A 149 -9.48 -0.13 14.72
CA TRP A 149 -9.45 1.06 15.57
C TRP A 149 -8.36 1.01 16.64
N ASP A 150 -8.14 -0.16 17.25
CA ASP A 150 -7.09 -0.31 18.27
C ASP A 150 -5.68 -0.18 17.66
N LEU A 151 -5.49 -0.79 16.48
CA LEU A 151 -4.26 -0.68 15.69
C LEU A 151 -3.98 0.79 15.31
N TYR A 152 -5.01 1.53 14.91
CA TYR A 152 -4.90 2.97 14.62
C TYR A 152 -4.49 3.77 15.87
N LEU A 153 -5.17 3.56 17.00
CA LEU A 153 -4.90 4.34 18.22
C LEU A 153 -3.52 4.12 18.80
N HIS A 154 -3.02 2.89 18.74
CA HIS A 154 -1.77 2.53 19.42
C HIS A 154 -0.54 2.61 18.52
N ASN A 155 -0.68 2.42 17.21
CA ASN A 155 0.47 2.34 16.30
C ASN A 155 0.52 3.47 15.25
N HIS A 156 -0.46 4.38 15.26
CA HIS A 156 -0.46 5.53 14.36
C HIS A 156 -0.79 6.85 15.06
N TYR A 157 -1.93 6.91 15.72
CA TYR A 157 -2.41 8.11 16.39
C TYR A 157 -1.60 8.39 17.67
N LYS A 158 -1.41 9.66 18.02
CA LYS A 158 -0.72 10.07 19.25
C LYS A 158 -1.64 10.95 20.09
N GLY A 159 -1.78 10.59 21.36
CA GLY A 159 -2.61 11.31 22.33
C GLY A 159 -4.06 10.82 22.35
N ASP A 160 -4.94 11.62 22.94
CA ASP A 160 -6.34 11.27 23.11
C ASP A 160 -7.17 11.63 21.86
N PRO A 161 -8.10 10.76 21.43
CA PRO A 161 -8.98 11.05 20.30
C PRO A 161 -9.86 12.27 20.56
N THR A 162 -9.74 13.28 19.69
CA THR A 162 -10.62 14.45 19.75
C THR A 162 -12.07 14.07 19.36
N PRO A 163 -13.08 14.89 19.68
CA PRO A 163 -14.45 14.68 19.18
C PRO A 163 -14.52 14.59 17.65
N ASN A 164 -13.64 15.29 16.94
CA ASN A 164 -13.52 15.20 15.49
C ASN A 164 -13.01 13.81 15.06
N THR A 165 -11.95 13.31 15.70
CA THR A 165 -11.40 11.97 15.46
C THR A 165 -12.46 10.89 15.70
N LEU A 166 -13.22 10.99 16.81
CA LEU A 166 -14.31 10.06 17.12
C LEU A 166 -15.46 10.11 16.11
N ARG A 167 -15.77 11.29 15.55
CA ARG A 167 -16.76 11.40 14.47
C ARG A 167 -16.27 10.73 13.19
N ARG A 168 -15.01 10.94 12.82
CA ARG A 168 -14.41 10.33 11.62
C ARG A 168 -14.28 8.82 11.76
N ARG A 169 -14.00 8.32 12.98
CA ARG A 169 -13.98 6.87 13.28
C ARG A 169 -15.25 6.19 12.77
N LYS A 170 -16.43 6.74 13.06
CA LYS A 170 -17.71 6.15 12.63
C LYS A 170 -17.85 6.03 11.10
N LYS A 171 -17.11 6.84 10.34
CA LYS A 171 -17.12 6.83 8.88
C LYS A 171 -16.15 5.79 8.30
N TYR A 172 -14.97 5.63 8.91
CA TYR A 172 -13.86 4.87 8.32
C TYR A 172 -13.55 3.55 9.03
N PHE A 173 -13.94 3.40 10.30
CA PHE A 173 -13.81 2.18 11.10
C PHE A 173 -15.18 1.78 11.69
N PRO A 174 -16.15 1.40 10.84
CA PRO A 174 -17.48 1.00 11.28
C PRO A 174 -17.47 -0.29 12.13
#